data_AF-A0A660SDA0-F1
#
_entry.id   AF-A0A660SDA0-F1
#
_cell.length_a   1.000
_cell.length_b   1.000
_cell.length_c   1.000
_cell.angle_alpha   90.00
_cell.angle_beta   90.00
_cell.angle_gamma   90.00
#
_symmetry.space_group_name_H-M   'P 1'
#
loop_
_entity.id
_entity.type
_entity.pdbx_description
1 polymer ?
#
loop_
_entity_poly.entity_id
_entity_poly.type
_entity_poly.pdbx_seq_one_letter_code
_entity_poly.pdbx_strand_id
1 'polypeptide(L)'
;MYRKGIILLTAYCLVLSIASADPPGWTEDRRLVFLPGGGWNPRGDCCGDTVHLVWQQAYPGHDEIFYKRSTDAGNTWSDDVLLSIEDEIRSIMPDIAVKGDTVVVVWNEQQKGIVEYRRSTNGGLSWEPIDTIDCS
;
A
#
# COMPACT_ATOMS: atom_id res chain seq x y z
N MET A 1 -30.01 -0.73 -64.43
CA MET A 1 -29.06 -1.53 -63.64
C MET A 1 -27.97 -0.62 -63.11
N TYR A 2 -27.64 -0.78 -61.82
CA TYR A 2 -26.56 -0.17 -61.02
C TYR A 2 -26.63 1.33 -60.64
N ARG A 3 -27.13 1.56 -59.41
CA ARG A 3 -26.84 2.73 -58.57
C ARG A 3 -25.38 2.65 -58.09
N LYS A 4 -24.59 3.72 -58.29
CA LYS A 4 -23.25 3.84 -57.70
C LYS A 4 -23.40 4.31 -56.25
N GLY A 5 -23.19 3.40 -55.29
CA GLY A 5 -23.10 3.72 -53.88
C GLY A 5 -21.75 4.33 -53.55
N ILE A 6 -21.75 5.50 -52.91
CA ILE A 6 -20.57 6.12 -52.30
C ILE A 6 -20.49 5.56 -50.88
N ILE A 7 -19.45 4.79 -50.57
CA ILE A 7 -19.13 4.36 -49.21
C ILE A 7 -18.22 5.43 -48.60
N LEU A 8 -18.76 6.26 -47.72
CA LEU A 8 -17.98 7.10 -46.82
C LEU A 8 -17.50 6.22 -45.66
N LEU A 9 -16.21 5.83 -45.67
CA LEU A 9 -15.56 5.28 -44.49
C LEU A 9 -15.21 6.44 -43.54
N THR A 10 -15.93 6.55 -42.44
CA THR A 10 -15.55 7.39 -41.31
C THR A 10 -14.43 6.67 -40.53
N ALA A 11 -13.24 7.27 -40.50
CA ALA A 11 -12.17 6.81 -39.64
C ALA A 11 -12.46 7.24 -38.20
N TYR A 12 -12.80 6.28 -37.34
CA TYR A 12 -12.91 6.51 -35.90
C TYR A 12 -11.51 6.36 -35.30
N CYS A 13 -10.80 7.48 -35.12
CA CYS A 13 -9.58 7.50 -34.30
C CYS A 13 -9.99 7.45 -32.83
N LEU A 14 -10.06 6.24 -32.26
CA LEU A 14 -10.09 6.05 -30.81
C LEU A 14 -8.68 6.27 -30.29
N VAL A 15 -8.38 7.51 -29.89
CA VAL A 15 -7.24 7.77 -29.01
C VAL A 15 -7.68 7.35 -27.61
N LEU A 16 -7.41 6.10 -27.23
CA LEU A 16 -7.47 5.68 -25.83
C LEU A 16 -6.19 6.17 -25.14
N SER A 17 -6.16 7.46 -24.83
CA SER A 17 -5.27 8.01 -23.82
C SER A 17 -6.10 8.25 -22.57
N ILE A 18 -6.25 7.22 -21.73
CA ILE A 18 -6.49 7.46 -20.30
C ILE A 18 -5.12 7.59 -19.63
N ALA A 19 -4.41 8.67 -19.97
CA ALA A 19 -3.64 9.32 -18.94
C ALA A 19 -4.69 10.01 -18.06
N SER A 20 -5.15 9.32 -17.01
CA SER A 20 -5.78 10.00 -15.88
C SER A 20 -4.70 10.82 -15.21
N ALA A 21 -4.30 11.92 -15.86
CA ALA A 21 -3.75 13.02 -15.10
C ALA A 21 -4.97 13.53 -14.32
N ASP A 22 -5.12 13.03 -13.10
CA ASP A 22 -6.15 13.52 -12.21
C ASP A 22 -6.08 15.05 -12.22
N PRO A 23 -7.23 15.74 -12.36
CA PRO A 23 -7.23 17.18 -12.40
C PRO A 23 -6.47 17.70 -11.16
N PRO A 24 -5.65 18.75 -11.28
CA PRO A 24 -4.85 19.24 -10.18
C PRO A 24 -5.74 19.50 -8.96
N GLY A 25 -5.62 18.65 -7.93
CA GLY A 25 -6.51 18.65 -6.78
C GLY A 25 -6.53 17.31 -6.06
N TRP A 26 -7.21 17.30 -4.92
CA TRP A 26 -7.49 16.07 -4.18
C TRP A 26 -8.60 15.28 -4.88
N THR A 27 -8.41 13.97 -5.01
CA THR A 27 -9.48 13.04 -5.40
C THR A 27 -10.48 12.90 -4.26
N GLU A 28 -11.58 12.19 -4.51
CA GLU A 28 -12.50 11.80 -3.44
C GLU A 28 -11.83 10.92 -2.37
N ASP A 29 -12.33 11.01 -1.14
CA ASP A 29 -11.86 10.19 -0.03
C ASP A 29 -12.18 8.71 -0.29
N ARG A 30 -11.14 7.88 -0.32
CA ARG A 30 -11.28 6.42 -0.45
C ARG A 30 -10.92 5.73 0.84
N ARG A 31 -11.86 4.95 1.38
CA ARG A 31 -11.58 4.07 2.52
C ARG A 31 -10.74 2.86 2.08
N LEU A 32 -9.62 2.64 2.77
CA LEU A 32 -8.64 1.59 2.44
C LEU A 32 -8.69 0.35 3.35
N VAL A 33 -9.26 0.47 4.55
CA VAL A 33 -9.31 -0.59 5.57
C VAL A 33 -10.75 -0.80 6.07
N PHE A 34 -11.22 -2.05 6.03
CA PHE A 34 -12.58 -2.44 6.41
C PHE A 34 -12.63 -3.29 7.69
N LEU A 35 -11.53 -3.41 8.42
CA LEU A 35 -11.42 -4.25 9.61
C LEU A 35 -12.13 -3.64 10.84
N PRO A 36 -12.86 -4.46 11.62
CA PRO A 36 -13.42 -4.04 12.90
C PRO A 36 -12.32 -3.72 13.91
N GLY A 37 -12.48 -2.65 14.69
CA GLY A 37 -11.46 -2.15 15.64
C GLY A 37 -10.69 -0.91 15.14
N GLY A 38 -10.70 -0.66 13.83
CA GLY A 38 -10.12 0.54 13.21
C GLY A 38 -8.60 0.49 13.06
N GLY A 39 -8.10 1.16 12.02
CA GLY A 39 -6.67 1.37 11.79
C GLY A 39 -6.18 2.67 12.42
N TRP A 40 -5.08 2.60 13.15
CA TRP A 40 -4.46 3.69 13.89
C TRP A 40 -3.05 3.96 13.37
N ASN A 41 -2.54 5.16 13.64
CA ASN A 41 -1.17 5.55 13.30
C ASN A 41 -0.74 5.21 11.86
N PRO A 42 -1.55 5.54 10.82
CA PRO A 42 -1.15 5.22 9.46
C PRO A 42 0.13 5.97 9.09
N ARG A 43 0.99 5.30 8.32
CA ARG A 43 2.16 5.87 7.65
C ARG A 43 2.18 5.40 6.21
N GLY A 44 2.81 6.19 5.36
CA GLY A 44 2.98 5.86 3.96
C GLY A 44 4.20 6.51 3.37
N ASP A 45 4.75 5.85 2.36
CA ASP A 45 5.87 6.32 1.55
C ASP A 45 5.75 5.74 0.14
N CYS A 46 6.44 6.31 -0.84
CA CYS A 46 6.34 5.89 -2.23
C CYS A 46 7.66 5.96 -3.00
N CYS A 47 7.75 5.15 -4.05
CA CYS A 47 8.81 5.24 -5.04
C CYS A 47 8.20 5.06 -6.45
N GLY A 48 8.16 6.15 -7.22
CA GLY A 48 7.38 6.19 -8.46
C GLY A 48 5.89 6.03 -8.18
N ASP A 49 5.20 5.23 -8.99
CA ASP A 49 3.76 4.95 -8.83
C ASP A 49 3.48 3.89 -7.76
N THR A 50 4.54 3.33 -7.13
CA THR A 50 4.35 2.34 -6.06
C THR A 50 4.19 3.06 -4.73
N VAL A 51 3.01 2.93 -4.13
CA VAL A 51 2.66 3.52 -2.83
C VAL A 51 2.58 2.41 -1.79
N HIS A 52 3.21 2.62 -0.64
CA HIS A 52 3.21 1.70 0.48
C HIS A 52 2.47 2.33 1.65
N LEU A 53 1.63 1.55 2.31
CA LEU A 53 0.93 1.96 3.53
C LEU A 53 1.15 0.94 4.63
N VAL A 54 1.37 1.44 5.83
CA VAL A 54 1.39 0.66 7.06
C VAL A 54 0.47 1.29 8.09
N TRP A 55 -0.14 0.45 8.91
CA TRP A 55 -0.99 0.91 10.01
C TRP A 55 -0.96 -0.09 11.16
N GLN A 56 -1.30 0.42 12.34
CA GLN A 56 -1.61 -0.39 13.49
C GLN A 56 -3.09 -0.77 13.45
N GLN A 57 -3.41 -2.05 13.46
CA GLN A 57 -4.76 -2.57 13.56
C GLN A 57 -5.05 -2.95 15.01
N ALA A 58 -6.05 -2.31 15.61
CA ALA A 58 -6.43 -2.60 16.99
C ALA A 58 -7.41 -3.78 17.06
N TYR A 59 -7.17 -4.68 17.99
CA TYR A 59 -8.07 -5.78 18.38
C TYR A 59 -8.35 -5.74 19.89
N PRO A 60 -9.37 -6.45 20.39
CA PRO A 60 -9.55 -6.61 21.82
C PRO A 60 -8.34 -7.34 22.45
N GLY A 61 -7.50 -6.58 23.16
CA GLY A 61 -6.38 -7.12 23.95
C GLY A 61 -5.00 -7.01 23.28
N HIS A 62 -4.92 -6.86 21.96
CA HIS A 62 -3.66 -6.78 21.21
C HIS A 62 -3.79 -5.84 19.99
N ASP A 63 -2.65 -5.48 19.40
CA ASP A 63 -2.54 -4.55 18.28
C ASP A 63 -1.47 -5.07 17.33
N GLU A 64 -1.72 -5.01 16.02
CA GLU A 64 -0.83 -5.61 15.03
C GLU A 64 -0.48 -4.65 13.90
N ILE A 65 0.70 -4.82 13.29
CA ILE A 65 1.15 -4.01 12.16
C ILE A 65 0.75 -4.68 10.86
N PHE A 66 -0.06 -3.96 10.08
CA PHE A 66 -0.47 -4.37 8.76
C PHE A 66 0.16 -3.48 7.69
N TYR A 67 0.27 -4.04 6.50
CA TYR A 67 0.82 -3.43 5.31
C TYR A 67 -0.07 -3.70 4.10
N LYS A 68 -0.09 -2.75 3.17
CA LYS A 68 -0.55 -2.97 1.79
C LYS A 68 0.14 -2.01 0.84
N ARG A 69 0.11 -2.30 -0.46
CA ARG A 69 0.68 -1.42 -1.49
C ARG A 69 -0.23 -1.24 -2.69
N SER A 70 -0.01 -0.17 -3.41
CA SER A 70 -0.50 0.09 -4.75
C SER A 70 0.70 0.14 -5.71
N THR A 71 0.51 -0.34 -6.93
CA THR A 71 1.51 -0.23 -8.01
C THR A 71 1.03 0.70 -9.14
N ASP A 72 -0.05 1.43 -8.90
CA ASP A 72 -0.76 2.27 -9.87
C ASP A 72 -1.19 3.60 -9.25
N ALA A 73 -0.31 4.21 -8.45
CA ALA A 73 -0.48 5.52 -7.82
C ALA A 73 -1.72 5.63 -6.90
N GLY A 74 -2.10 4.54 -6.25
CA GLY A 74 -3.23 4.48 -5.30
C GLY A 74 -4.58 4.09 -5.94
N ASN A 75 -4.61 3.81 -7.24
CA ASN A 75 -5.84 3.44 -7.96
C ASN A 75 -6.35 2.03 -7.60
N THR A 76 -5.47 1.09 -7.34
CA THR A 76 -5.77 -0.24 -6.81
C THR A 76 -4.78 -0.62 -5.73
N TRP A 77 -5.19 -1.50 -4.82
CA TRP A 77 -4.40 -1.89 -3.67
C TRP A 77 -4.34 -3.41 -3.56
N SER A 78 -3.21 -3.92 -3.08
CA SER A 78 -3.04 -5.31 -2.70
C SER A 78 -3.93 -5.71 -1.53
N ASP A 79 -4.00 -7.01 -1.27
CA ASP A 79 -4.49 -7.55 -0.02
C ASP A 79 -3.64 -7.05 1.17
N ASP A 80 -4.25 -7.08 2.36
CA ASP A 80 -3.61 -6.70 3.61
C ASP A 80 -2.63 -7.81 4.04
N VAL A 81 -1.44 -7.41 4.50
CA VAL A 81 -0.36 -8.30 4.95
C VAL A 81 -0.05 -7.99 6.40
N LEU A 82 -0.16 -8.99 7.29
CA LEU A 82 0.32 -8.92 8.66
C LEU A 82 1.86 -8.96 8.67
N LEU A 83 2.49 -7.94 9.26
CA LEU A 83 3.95 -7.84 9.39
C LEU A 83 4.47 -8.27 10.77
N SER A 84 3.75 -7.94 11.82
CA SER A 84 4.07 -8.35 13.19
C SER A 84 3.67 -9.81 13.46
N ILE A 85 3.79 -10.24 14.72
CA ILE A 85 3.36 -11.57 15.18
C ILE A 85 2.01 -11.41 15.86
N GLU A 86 1.01 -12.17 15.42
CA GLU A 86 -0.28 -12.21 16.11
C GLU A 86 -0.14 -12.94 17.46
N ASP A 87 0.08 -12.16 18.51
CA ASP A 87 0.21 -12.64 19.89
C ASP A 87 -0.41 -11.64 20.90
N GLU A 88 -0.09 -11.78 22.18
CA GLU A 88 -0.65 -10.90 23.23
C GLU A 88 0.17 -9.60 23.44
N ILE A 89 1.18 -9.37 22.61
CA ILE A 89 2.07 -8.22 22.63
C ILE A 89 1.58 -7.22 21.59
N ARG A 90 1.49 -5.95 22.00
CA ARG A 90 1.00 -4.89 21.14
C ARG A 90 2.13 -4.39 20.27
N SER A 91 1.98 -4.59 18.98
CA SER A 91 2.79 -4.00 17.93
C SER A 91 2.18 -2.64 17.55
N ILE A 92 2.88 -1.55 17.87
CA ILE A 92 2.30 -0.19 17.78
C ILE A 92 3.22 0.81 17.08
N MET A 93 2.61 1.91 16.65
CA MET A 93 3.30 3.08 16.09
C MET A 93 4.29 2.73 14.97
N PRO A 94 3.81 2.13 13.87
CA PRO A 94 4.69 1.75 12.78
C PRO A 94 5.29 2.99 12.11
N ASP A 95 6.43 2.80 11.46
CA ASP A 95 6.99 3.72 10.48
C ASP A 95 7.55 2.98 9.26
N ILE A 96 7.62 3.65 8.11
CA ILE A 96 8.01 3.05 6.83
C ILE A 96 8.96 3.95 6.04
N ALA A 97 9.96 3.33 5.41
CA ALA A 97 10.87 4.00 4.49
C ALA A 97 11.08 3.16 3.21
N VAL A 98 11.10 3.83 2.05
CA VAL A 98 11.20 3.21 0.73
C VAL A 98 12.39 3.77 -0.06
N LYS A 99 13.17 2.89 -0.69
CA LYS A 99 14.23 3.26 -1.65
C LYS A 99 14.32 2.22 -2.77
N GLY A 100 13.84 2.58 -3.95
CA GLY A 100 13.69 1.60 -5.05
C GLY A 100 12.75 0.47 -4.61
N ASP A 101 13.18 -0.77 -4.80
CA ASP A 101 12.44 -1.96 -4.34
C ASP A 101 12.68 -2.31 -2.86
N THR A 102 13.52 -1.55 -2.16
CA THR A 102 13.77 -1.78 -0.74
C THR A 102 12.73 -1.05 0.10
N VAL A 103 12.00 -1.79 0.93
CA VAL A 103 11.03 -1.27 1.89
C VAL A 103 11.44 -1.73 3.27
N VAL A 104 11.51 -0.81 4.23
CA VAL A 104 11.76 -1.13 5.64
C VAL A 104 10.58 -0.62 6.45
N VAL A 105 10.03 -1.48 7.29
CA VAL A 105 8.96 -1.14 8.24
C VAL A 105 9.46 -1.44 9.64
N VAL A 106 9.33 -0.47 10.53
CA VAL A 106 9.71 -0.57 11.95
C VAL A 106 8.47 -0.40 12.81
N TRP A 107 8.45 -0.98 14.00
CA TRP A 107 7.39 -0.79 14.99
C TRP A 107 7.87 -1.04 16.41
N ASN A 108 7.09 -0.59 17.39
CA ASN A 108 7.36 -0.84 18.79
C ASN A 108 6.61 -2.07 19.28
N GLU A 109 7.32 -2.97 19.97
CA GLU A 109 6.73 -4.07 20.75
C GLU A 109 6.47 -3.56 22.17
N GLN A 110 5.27 -3.07 22.45
CA GLN A 110 5.00 -2.21 23.60
C GLN A 110 5.36 -2.87 24.93
N GLN A 111 5.01 -4.14 25.13
CA GLN A 111 5.25 -4.87 26.38
C GLN A 111 6.71 -5.32 26.51
N LYS A 112 7.44 -5.52 25.40
CA LYS A 112 8.86 -5.90 25.41
C LYS A 112 9.77 -4.67 25.57
N GLY A 113 9.30 -3.48 25.16
CA GLY A 113 10.10 -2.26 25.14
C GLY A 113 11.21 -2.27 24.10
N ILE A 114 11.01 -2.99 22.99
CA ILE A 114 11.97 -3.10 21.88
C ILE A 114 11.36 -2.55 20.59
N VAL A 115 12.24 -2.25 19.63
CA VAL A 115 11.86 -1.91 18.26
C VAL A 115 12.18 -3.12 17.38
N GLU A 116 11.17 -3.62 16.69
CA GLU A 116 11.32 -4.67 15.68
C GLU A 116 11.13 -4.07 14.28
N TYR A 117 11.64 -4.77 13.27
CA TYR A 117 11.51 -4.36 11.90
C TYR A 117 11.41 -5.55 10.94
N ARG A 118 10.89 -5.27 9.75
CA ARG A 118 10.97 -6.14 8.58
C ARG A 118 11.48 -5.36 7.38
N ARG A 119 12.21 -6.07 6.52
CA ARG A 119 12.67 -5.57 5.24
C ARG A 119 12.08 -6.37 4.09
N SER A 120 11.73 -5.68 3.02
CA SER A 120 11.51 -6.26 1.71
C SER A 120 12.54 -5.72 0.74
N THR A 121 13.02 -6.58 -0.18
CA THR A 121 13.92 -6.20 -1.28
C THR A 121 13.26 -6.36 -2.66
N ASN A 122 11.94 -6.55 -2.69
CA ASN A 122 11.16 -6.78 -3.91
C ASN A 122 9.85 -5.97 -3.91
N GLY A 123 9.94 -4.73 -3.42
CA GLY A 123 8.84 -3.77 -3.38
C GLY A 123 7.72 -4.16 -2.44
N GLY A 124 7.98 -5.01 -1.44
CA GLY A 124 6.95 -5.53 -0.54
C GLY A 124 6.06 -6.61 -1.18
N LEU A 125 6.59 -7.39 -2.13
CA LEU A 125 5.99 -8.66 -2.56
C LEU A 125 6.17 -9.75 -1.48
N SER A 126 7.33 -9.75 -0.83
CA SER A 126 7.64 -10.61 0.30
C SER A 126 8.50 -9.89 1.32
N TRP A 127 8.47 -10.38 2.55
CA TRP A 127 9.21 -9.82 3.66
C TRP A 127 10.20 -10.83 4.22
N GLU A 128 11.38 -10.35 4.56
CA GLU A 128 12.35 -11.10 5.34
C GLU A 128 11.80 -11.41 6.75
N PRO A 129 12.44 -12.33 7.50
CA PRO A 129 12.10 -12.54 8.91
C PRO A 129 12.16 -11.24 9.73
N ILE A 130 11.40 -11.21 10.82
CA ILE A 130 11.46 -10.12 11.80
C ILE A 130 12.86 -10.09 12.41
N ASP A 131 13.37 -8.89 12.61
CA ASP A 131 14.63 -8.64 13.29
C ASP A 131 14.47 -7.46 14.28
N THR A 132 15.35 -7.36 15.26
CA THR A 132 15.28 -6.36 16.34
C THR A 132 16.36 -5.31 16.16
N ILE A 133 16.02 -4.05 16.43
CA ILE A 133 17.02 -2.99 16.55
C ILE A 133 17.54 -3.02 17.99
N ASP A 134 18.59 -3.81 18.23
CA ASP A 134 19.33 -3.79 19.50
C ASP A 134 20.66 -3.03 19.37
N CYS A 135 21.17 -2.53 20.50
CA CYS A 135 22.50 -1.95 20.57
C CYS A 135 23.51 -3.08 20.77
N SER A 136 23.91 -3.78 19.71
CA SER A 136 25.02 -4.74 19.74
C SER A 136 26.32 -4.20 19.13
#